data_AF-A0A9D6YZ15-F1
#
_entry.id   AF-A0A9D6YZ15-F1
#
_cell.length_a   1.000
_cell.length_b   1.000
_cell.length_c   1.000
_cell.angle_alpha   90.00
_cell.angle_beta   90.00
_cell.angle_gamma   90.00
#
_symmetry.space_group_name_H-M   'P 1'
#
loop_
_entity.id
_entity.type
_entity.pdbx_description
1 polymer ?
#
loop_
_entity_poly.entity_id
_entity_poly.type
_entity_poly.pdbx_seq_one_letter_code
_entity_poly.pdbx_strand_id
1 'polypeptide(L)'
;GDVFRFYEINPLVVTMARRDFGYLGRSAARIEIVEGDARLRLAEEAPGEYDFLIVDAFSGDSIPMHLLTREAFALYRRHLKRDGTLAVHISNQYLTLEPAVRALAADAGWNAAKVVSAAQPAAGALGATWMVMTGRRAEGGREAFPVWTDDRSSVLRVLK
;
A
#
# COMPACT_ATOMS: atom_id res chain seq x y z
N GLY A 1 23.01 2.73 -6.16
CA GLY A 1 21.88 2.83 -7.10
C GLY A 1 20.67 2.19 -6.45
N ASP A 2 19.47 2.61 -6.84
CA ASP A 2 18.24 2.18 -6.19
C ASP A 2 17.79 0.80 -6.69
N VAL A 3 17.01 0.09 -5.86
CA VAL A 3 16.37 -1.17 -6.22
C VAL A 3 14.86 -1.01 -6.03
N PHE A 4 14.10 -1.22 -7.10
CA PHE A 4 12.64 -1.28 -7.03
C PHE A 4 12.19 -2.72 -7.23
N ARG A 5 11.51 -3.25 -6.21
CA ARG A 5 10.90 -4.57 -6.26
C ARG A 5 9.38 -4.42 -6.35
N PHE A 6 8.80 -4.99 -7.40
CA PHE A 6 7.36 -5.03 -7.64
C PHE A 6 6.83 -6.41 -7.32
N TYR A 7 5.69 -6.47 -6.63
CA TYR A 7 4.91 -7.68 -6.41
C TYR A 7 3.63 -7.57 -7.23
N GLU A 8 3.46 -8.43 -8.23
CA GLU A 8 2.33 -8.37 -9.16
C GLU A 8 1.69 -9.74 -9.31
N ILE A 9 0.39 -9.83 -9.03
CA ILE A 9 -0.35 -11.09 -9.05
C ILE A 9 -0.71 -11.54 -10.47
N ASN A 10 -0.85 -10.60 -11.41
CA ASN A 10 -1.26 -10.88 -12.77
C ASN A 10 -0.05 -10.88 -13.73
N PRO A 11 0.37 -12.05 -14.25
CA PRO A 11 1.52 -12.16 -15.14
C PRO A 11 1.32 -11.42 -16.49
N LEU A 12 0.07 -11.17 -16.89
CA LEU A 12 -0.22 -10.38 -18.09
C LEU A 12 0.15 -8.90 -17.89
N VAL A 13 -0.05 -8.35 -16.69
CA VAL A 13 0.38 -6.98 -16.35
C VAL A 13 1.89 -6.87 -16.45
N VAL A 14 2.64 -7.84 -15.93
CA VAL A 14 4.11 -7.90 -16.05
C VAL A 14 4.54 -7.94 -17.52
N THR A 15 3.89 -8.77 -18.32
CA THR A 15 4.18 -8.90 -19.77
C THR A 15 3.96 -7.56 -20.48
N MET A 16 2.81 -6.92 -20.26
CA MET A 16 2.48 -5.62 -20.87
C MET A 16 3.43 -4.52 -20.37
N ALA A 17 3.74 -4.48 -19.07
CA ALA A 17 4.65 -3.50 -18.48
C ALA A 17 6.06 -3.55 -19.08
N ARG A 18 6.53 -4.73 -19.50
CA ARG A 18 7.83 -4.91 -20.16
C ARG A 18 7.79 -4.64 -21.66
N ARG A 19 6.71 -5.02 -22.34
CA ARG A 19 6.61 -4.95 -23.81
C ARG A 19 6.08 -3.61 -24.31
N ASP A 20 5.03 -3.11 -23.67
CA ASP A 20 4.21 -2.02 -24.19
C ASP A 20 4.56 -0.67 -23.53
N PHE A 21 5.11 -0.70 -22.32
CA PHE A 21 5.48 0.50 -21.56
C PHE A 21 7.00 0.60 -21.34
N GLY A 22 7.53 1.82 -21.47
CA GLY A 22 8.97 2.04 -21.34
C GLY A 22 9.48 2.36 -19.94
N TYR A 23 8.62 2.39 -18.92
CA TYR A 23 9.01 2.82 -17.57
C TYR A 23 10.03 1.89 -16.91
N LEU A 24 9.84 0.57 -17.01
CA LEU A 24 10.75 -0.40 -16.42
C LEU A 24 12.10 -0.42 -17.13
N GLY A 25 12.11 -0.42 -18.46
CA GLY A 25 13.34 -0.49 -19.26
C GLY A 25 14.18 0.79 -19.26
N ARG A 26 13.57 1.96 -19.02
CA ARG A 26 14.28 3.25 -18.92
C ARG A 26 14.65 3.64 -17.49
N SER A 27 14.28 2.85 -16.49
CA SER A 27 14.62 3.14 -15.10
C SER A 27 16.13 3.03 -14.87
N ALA A 28 16.71 3.98 -14.14
CA ALA A 28 18.08 3.88 -13.66
C ALA A 28 18.21 2.93 -12.45
N ALA A 29 17.10 2.54 -11.83
CA ALA A 29 17.06 1.58 -10.73
C ALA A 29 17.15 0.15 -11.24
N ARG A 30 17.68 -0.74 -10.40
CA ARG A 30 17.57 -2.19 -10.63
C ARG A 30 16.11 -2.60 -10.37
N ILE A 31 15.46 -3.13 -11.40
CA ILE A 31 14.07 -3.58 -11.34
C ILE A 31 13.99 -5.08 -11.04
N GLU A 32 13.26 -5.44 -10.00
CA GLU A 32 12.93 -6.82 -9.65
C GLU A 32 11.41 -6.98 -9.67
N ILE A 33 10.93 -8.10 -10.22
CA ILE A 33 9.50 -8.40 -10.25
C ILE A 33 9.31 -9.80 -9.65
N VAL A 34 8.46 -9.87 -8.63
CA VAL A 34 8.05 -11.10 -7.95
C VAL A 34 6.59 -11.34 -8.32
N GLU A 35 6.34 -12.41 -9.07
CA GLU A 35 4.98 -12.75 -9.49
C GLU A 35 4.21 -13.47 -8.38
N GLY A 36 2.98 -13.03 -8.14
CA GLY A 36 2.05 -13.57 -7.15
C GLY A 36 1.49 -12.52 -6.20
N ASP A 37 0.65 -12.98 -5.27
CA ASP A 37 0.06 -12.12 -4.25
C ASP A 37 1.15 -11.52 -3.35
N ALA A 38 1.18 -10.19 -3.26
CA ALA A 38 2.22 -9.48 -2.55
C ALA A 38 2.32 -9.87 -1.07
N ARG A 39 1.19 -10.11 -0.41
CA ARG A 39 1.16 -10.47 1.01
C ARG A 39 1.71 -11.87 1.23
N LEU A 40 1.35 -12.83 0.39
CA LEU A 40 1.91 -14.18 0.46
C LEU A 40 3.41 -14.17 0.20
N ARG A 41 3.87 -13.44 -0.83
CA ARG A 41 5.29 -13.34 -1.17
C ARG A 41 6.11 -12.67 -0.08
N LEU A 42 5.63 -11.58 0.51
CA LEU A 42 6.30 -10.96 1.66
C LEU A 42 6.37 -11.92 2.85
N ALA A 43 5.33 -12.71 3.12
CA ALA A 43 5.34 -13.67 4.22
C ALA A 43 6.38 -14.80 4.05
N GLU A 44 6.66 -15.21 2.81
CA GLU A 44 7.69 -16.21 2.48
C GLU A 44 9.12 -15.64 2.57
N GLU A 45 9.28 -14.33 2.45
CA GLU A 45 10.58 -13.67 2.48
C GLU A 45 11.13 -13.50 3.90
N ALA A 46 12.46 -13.47 4.01
CA ALA A 46 13.14 -12.99 5.20
C ALA A 46 12.73 -11.52 5.48
N PRO A 47 12.81 -11.04 6.74
CA PRO A 47 12.55 -9.63 7.03
C PRO A 47 13.35 -8.73 6.08
N GLY A 48 12.65 -7.83 5.41
CA GLY A 48 13.24 -6.86 4.50
C GLY A 48 13.76 -5.63 5.24
N GLU A 49 14.61 -4.88 4.55
CA GLU A 49 15.04 -3.53 4.96
C GLU A 49 14.62 -2.52 3.90
N TYR A 50 13.32 -2.48 3.54
CA TYR A 50 12.84 -1.48 2.61
C TYR A 50 12.84 -0.09 3.26
N ASP A 51 13.37 0.90 2.54
CA ASP A 51 13.22 2.32 2.89
C ASP A 51 11.78 2.80 2.67
N PHE A 52 11.16 2.30 1.59
CA PHE A 52 9.79 2.61 1.20
C PHE A 52 9.06 1.34 0.80
N LEU A 53 7.83 1.19 1.30
CA LEU A 53 6.90 0.16 0.85
C LEU A 53 5.62 0.86 0.39
N ILE A 54 5.18 0.54 -0.83
CA ILE A 54 4.03 1.18 -1.47
C ILE A 54 2.98 0.11 -1.75
N VAL A 55 1.77 0.32 -1.25
CA VAL A 55 0.62 -0.54 -1.51
C VAL A 55 -0.34 0.22 -2.41
N ASP A 56 -0.27 -0.09 -3.70
CA ASP A 56 -1.14 0.45 -4.75
C ASP A 56 -1.92 -0.68 -5.41
N ALA A 57 -2.95 -1.15 -4.71
CA ALA A 57 -3.81 -2.25 -5.15
C ALA A 57 -5.31 -1.95 -4.93
N PHE A 58 -5.65 -0.70 -4.63
CA PHE A 58 -6.98 -0.32 -4.11
C PHE A 58 -7.78 0.59 -5.06
N SER A 59 -7.32 0.76 -6.30
CA SER A 59 -7.95 1.63 -7.30
C SER A 59 -9.05 0.95 -8.13
N GLY A 60 -9.23 -0.37 -7.97
CA GLY A 60 -10.24 -1.16 -8.68
C GLY A 60 -11.56 -1.35 -7.94
N ASP A 61 -12.46 -2.12 -8.55
CA ASP A 61 -13.77 -2.54 -8.05
C ASP A 61 -13.68 -3.57 -6.90
N SER A 62 -12.62 -4.36 -6.88
CA SER A 62 -12.32 -5.36 -5.86
C SER A 62 -11.14 -4.88 -5.00
N ILE A 63 -11.45 -4.39 -3.80
CA ILE A 63 -10.43 -4.06 -2.80
C ILE A 63 -9.89 -5.38 -2.22
N PRO A 64 -8.59 -5.68 -2.35
CA PRO A 64 -7.99 -6.83 -1.69
C PRO A 64 -7.92 -6.60 -0.19
N MET A 65 -9.01 -6.93 0.51
CA MET A 65 -9.19 -6.69 1.95
C MET A 65 -8.12 -7.34 2.80
N HIS A 66 -7.54 -8.45 2.32
CA HIS A 66 -6.41 -9.12 2.96
C HIS A 66 -5.14 -8.27 2.99
N LEU A 67 -5.07 -7.15 2.25
CA LEU A 67 -3.96 -6.19 2.33
C LEU A 67 -4.21 -5.06 3.34
N LEU A 68 -5.41 -4.99 3.93
CA LEU A 68 -5.86 -3.99 4.91
C LEU A 68 -6.27 -4.64 6.23
N THR A 69 -5.40 -5.45 6.81
CA THR A 69 -5.59 -6.06 8.13
C THR A 69 -4.42 -5.77 9.06
N ARG A 70 -4.63 -5.97 10.36
CA ARG A 70 -3.57 -5.90 11.37
C ARG A 70 -2.39 -6.78 10.99
N GLU A 71 -2.66 -8.00 10.55
CA GLU A 71 -1.65 -8.99 10.17
C GLU A 71 -0.87 -8.53 8.94
N ALA A 72 -1.55 -7.95 7.94
CA ALA A 72 -0.89 -7.34 6.79
C ALA A 72 0.01 -6.16 7.21
N PHE A 73 -0.46 -5.28 8.08
CA PHE A 73 0.33 -4.13 8.56
C PHE A 73 1.53 -4.56 9.42
N ALA A 74 1.38 -5.61 10.23
CA ALA A 74 2.48 -6.22 10.97
C ALA A 74 3.53 -6.81 10.01
N LEU A 75 3.08 -7.46 8.93
CA LEU A 75 3.96 -7.95 7.87
C LEU A 75 4.70 -6.78 7.20
N TYR A 76 4.01 -5.71 6.80
CA TYR A 76 4.64 -4.52 6.21
C TYR A 76 5.70 -3.93 7.14
N ARG A 77 5.42 -3.85 8.45
CA ARG A 77 6.38 -3.37 9.45
C ARG A 77 7.62 -4.25 9.54
N ARG A 78 7.47 -5.58 9.43
CA ARG A 78 8.59 -6.55 9.43
C ARG A 78 9.54 -6.35 8.25
N HIS A 79 9.06 -5.84 7.11
CA HIS A 79 9.88 -5.61 5.92
C HIS A 79 10.38 -4.17 5.75
N LEU A 80 9.96 -3.25 6.61
CA LEU A 80 10.40 -1.87 6.59
C LEU A 80 11.54 -1.66 7.58
N LYS A 81 12.50 -0.79 7.21
CA LYS A 81 13.45 -0.23 8.17
C LYS A 81 12.70 0.48 9.30
N ARG A 82 13.40 0.71 10.41
CA ARG A 82 12.83 1.37 11.60
C ARG A 82 12.20 2.73 11.26
N ASP A 83 12.88 3.50 10.41
CA ASP A 83 12.51 4.81 9.86
C ASP A 83 11.91 4.74 8.45
N GLY A 84 11.65 3.53 7.94
CA GLY A 84 11.01 3.32 6.66
C GLY A 84 9.56 3.84 6.62
N THR A 85 9.10 4.10 5.41
CA THR A 85 7.77 4.68 5.14
C THR A 85 6.87 3.68 4.44
N LEU A 86 5.63 3.54 4.93
CA LEU A 86 4.57 2.84 4.23
C LEU A 86 3.64 3.86 3.56
N ALA A 87 3.38 3.72 2.28
CA ALA A 87 2.38 4.52 1.57
C ALA A 87 1.27 3.60 1.05
N VAL A 88 0.02 3.91 1.37
CA VAL A 88 -1.16 3.16 0.92
C VAL A 88 -2.01 4.05 0.04
N HIS A 89 -2.24 3.65 -1.20
CA HIS A 89 -3.14 4.34 -2.10
C HIS A 89 -4.58 4.11 -1.64
N ILE A 90 -5.36 5.17 -1.44
CA ILE A 90 -6.75 5.07 -0.97
C ILE A 90 -7.74 5.78 -1.90
N SER A 91 -7.35 6.11 -3.13
CA SER A 91 -8.30 6.57 -4.14
C SER A 91 -9.15 5.39 -4.58
N ASN A 92 -10.29 5.23 -3.92
CA ASN A 92 -11.28 4.25 -4.33
C ASN A 92 -12.58 4.96 -4.73
N GLN A 93 -13.18 4.52 -5.84
CA GLN A 93 -14.40 5.12 -6.37
C GLN A 93 -15.65 4.79 -5.55
N TYR A 94 -15.60 3.73 -4.74
CA TYR A 94 -16.75 3.16 -4.05
C TYR A 94 -16.66 3.26 -2.52
N LEU A 95 -15.45 3.42 -1.96
CA LEU A 95 -15.20 3.27 -0.53
C LEU A 95 -14.34 4.38 0.06
N THR A 96 -14.68 4.83 1.27
CA THR A 96 -13.86 5.79 2.04
C THR A 96 -12.91 5.03 2.98
N LEU A 97 -11.70 4.71 2.50
CA LEU A 97 -10.76 3.85 3.24
C LEU A 97 -9.96 4.56 4.35
N GLU A 98 -9.94 5.89 4.37
CA GLU A 98 -9.13 6.66 5.33
C GLU A 98 -9.33 6.24 6.80
N PRO A 99 -10.57 6.07 7.33
CA PRO A 99 -10.77 5.67 8.72
C PRO A 99 -10.19 4.29 9.06
N ALA A 100 -10.34 3.31 8.14
CA ALA A 100 -9.81 1.96 8.33
C ALA A 100 -8.28 1.98 8.35
N VAL A 101 -7.65 2.69 7.41
CA VAL A 101 -6.18 2.81 7.35
C VAL A 101 -5.63 3.58 8.56
N ARG A 102 -6.33 4.62 9.05
CA ARG A 102 -5.93 5.34 10.26
C ARG A 102 -5.97 4.45 11.50
N ALA A 103 -7.01 3.63 11.66
CA ALA A 103 -7.08 2.68 12.77
C ALA A 103 -5.98 1.64 12.72
N LEU A 104 -5.70 1.07 11.54
CA LEU A 104 -4.61 0.10 11.34
C LEU A 104 -3.23 0.73 11.62
N ALA A 105 -3.01 1.97 11.19
CA ALA A 105 -1.79 2.69 11.47
C ALA A 105 -1.60 2.95 12.98
N ALA A 106 -2.66 3.41 13.67
CA ALA A 106 -2.62 3.64 15.11
C ALA A 106 -2.36 2.34 15.90
N ASP A 107 -3.00 1.25 15.49
CA ASP A 107 -2.80 -0.09 16.07
C ASP A 107 -1.37 -0.61 15.87
N ALA A 108 -0.77 -0.35 14.70
CA ALA A 108 0.63 -0.66 14.41
C ALA A 108 1.63 0.33 15.04
N GLY A 109 1.17 1.37 15.73
CA GLY A 109 2.01 2.40 16.36
C GLY A 109 2.63 3.42 15.40
N TRP A 110 2.07 3.58 14.20
CA TRP A 110 2.50 4.56 13.20
C TRP A 110 1.73 5.89 13.30
N ASN A 111 2.44 6.98 13.01
CA ASN A 111 1.80 8.24 12.59
C ASN A 111 1.30 8.09 11.16
N ALA A 112 0.10 8.61 10.87
CA ALA A 112 -0.51 8.55 9.53
C ALA A 112 -0.96 9.94 9.05
N ALA A 113 -0.44 10.35 7.89
CA ALA A 113 -0.82 11.59 7.21
C ALA A 113 -1.53 11.29 5.89
N LYS A 114 -2.60 12.03 5.61
CA LYS A 114 -3.26 11.99 4.31
C LYS A 114 -2.54 12.96 3.36
N VAL A 115 -2.19 12.48 2.18
CA VAL A 115 -1.59 13.26 1.11
C VAL A 115 -2.50 13.19 -0.11
N VAL A 116 -2.91 14.35 -0.64
CA VAL A 116 -3.77 14.45 -1.82
C VAL A 116 -2.96 15.07 -2.95
N SER A 117 -2.87 14.36 -4.07
CA SER A 117 -2.35 14.86 -5.34
C SER A 117 -3.51 15.24 -6.24
N ALA A 118 -3.50 16.47 -6.74
CA ALA A 118 -4.49 16.94 -7.71
C ALA A 118 -4.23 16.32 -9.08
N ALA A 119 -5.30 16.11 -9.86
CA ALA A 119 -5.18 15.71 -11.25
C ALA A 119 -4.44 16.80 -12.05
N GLN A 120 -3.59 16.37 -12.98
CA GLN A 120 -2.90 17.24 -13.92
C GLN A 120 -3.19 16.74 -15.35
N PRO A 121 -4.34 17.12 -15.94
CA PRO A 121 -4.77 16.60 -17.25
C PRO A 121 -3.76 16.83 -18.36
N ALA A 122 -3.06 17.96 -18.36
CA ALA A 122 -2.02 18.28 -19.34
C ALA A 122 -0.84 17.30 -19.30
N ALA A 123 -0.60 16.66 -18.16
CA ALA A 123 0.43 15.64 -17.96
C ALA A 123 -0.14 14.20 -17.97
N GLY A 124 -1.45 14.04 -18.21
CA GLY A 124 -2.13 12.74 -18.12
C GLY A 124 -2.20 12.15 -16.71
N ALA A 125 -1.95 12.95 -15.66
CA ALA A 125 -1.94 12.46 -14.28
C ALA A 125 -3.33 12.57 -13.64
N LEU A 126 -3.84 11.46 -13.12
CA LEU A 126 -5.08 11.43 -12.34
C LEU A 126 -4.83 11.90 -10.90
N GLY A 127 -5.88 12.38 -10.25
CA GLY A 127 -5.83 12.71 -8.84
C GLY A 127 -5.65 11.45 -8.00
N ALA A 128 -4.90 11.55 -6.90
CA ALA A 128 -4.62 10.43 -6.02
C ALA A 128 -4.66 10.85 -4.55
N THR A 129 -5.25 10.04 -3.69
CA THR A 129 -5.22 10.19 -2.23
C THR A 129 -4.43 9.04 -1.63
N TRP A 130 -3.44 9.38 -0.81
CA TRP A 130 -2.54 8.44 -0.15
C TRP A 130 -2.62 8.60 1.36
N MET A 131 -2.49 7.50 2.09
CA MET A 131 -2.16 7.49 3.51
C MET A 131 -0.69 7.12 3.64
N VAL A 132 0.09 8.02 4.22
CA VAL A 132 1.53 7.85 4.43
C VAL A 132 1.80 7.65 5.92
N MET A 133 2.44 6.54 6.24
CA MET A 133 2.73 6.10 7.60
C MET A 133 4.24 6.05 7.87
N THR A 134 4.68 6.59 9.00
CA THR A 134 6.09 6.61 9.40
C THR A 134 6.29 6.13 10.83
N GLY A 135 7.47 5.55 11.09
CA GLY A 135 7.88 4.89 12.34
C GLY A 135 7.98 5.74 13.61
N ARG A 136 7.54 7.00 13.62
CA ARG A 136 7.42 7.77 14.87
C ARG A 136 6.09 7.42 15.53
N ARG A 137 6.12 7.16 16.84
CA ARG A 137 4.92 6.92 17.64
C ARG A 137 4.02 8.16 17.57
N ALA A 138 2.74 7.98 17.26
CA ALA A 138 1.76 9.05 17.34
C ALA A 138 1.41 9.35 18.79
N GLU A 139 1.56 10.61 19.22
CA GLU A 139 0.87 11.12 20.40
C GLU A 139 -0.42 11.80 19.94
N GLY A 140 -1.56 11.11 20.06
CA GLY A 140 -2.88 11.74 19.94
C GLY A 140 -3.95 10.96 19.15
N GLY A 141 -5.15 10.90 19.76
CA GLY A 141 -6.43 10.69 19.08
C GLY A 141 -6.85 9.25 18.78
N ARG A 142 -7.51 8.58 19.75
CA ARG A 142 -8.30 7.37 19.46
C ARG A 142 -9.64 7.79 18.84
N GLU A 143 -9.72 7.84 17.51
CA GLU A 143 -11.01 7.64 16.86
C GLU A 143 -11.32 6.14 16.84
N ALA A 144 -12.50 5.75 17.34
CA ALA A 144 -12.90 4.36 17.51
C ALA A 144 -13.39 3.74 16.20
N PHE A 145 -12.53 3.67 15.18
CA PHE A 145 -12.78 2.81 14.03
C PHE A 145 -12.25 1.39 14.34
N PRO A 146 -13.04 0.32 14.17
CA PRO A 146 -12.60 -1.03 14.48
C PRO A 146 -11.45 -1.45 13.57
N VAL A 147 -10.38 -1.96 14.17
CA VAL A 147 -9.23 -2.51 13.43
C VAL A 147 -9.66 -3.81 12.75
N TRP A 148 -9.48 -3.88 11.43
CA TRP A 148 -9.70 -5.10 10.67
C TRP A 148 -8.58 -6.12 10.93
N THR A 149 -8.96 -7.37 11.09
CA THR A 149 -8.07 -8.52 11.19
C THR A 149 -8.40 -9.51 10.09
N ASP A 150 -7.53 -10.47 9.82
CA ASP A 150 -7.80 -11.53 8.84
C ASP A 150 -9.13 -12.25 9.10
N ASP A 151 -9.41 -12.59 10.35
CA ASP A 151 -10.65 -13.24 10.74
C ASP A 151 -11.89 -12.32 10.67
N ARG A 152 -11.68 -10.98 10.57
CA ARG A 152 -12.72 -9.96 10.69
C ARG A 152 -12.40 -8.72 9.84
N SER A 153 -12.53 -8.86 8.52
CA SER A 153 -12.42 -7.76 7.55
C SER A 153 -13.74 -7.58 6.79
N SER A 154 -14.62 -6.68 7.24
CA SER A 154 -15.90 -6.42 6.57
C SER A 154 -15.98 -4.99 6.03
N VAL A 155 -16.24 -4.89 4.73
CA VAL A 155 -16.42 -3.64 3.98
C VAL A 155 -17.75 -2.96 4.30
N LEU A 156 -18.74 -3.69 4.85
CA LEU A 156 -20.09 -3.16 5.11
C LEU A 156 -20.10 -1.90 6.00
N ARG A 157 -19.09 -1.74 6.86
CA ARG A 157 -18.97 -0.58 7.75
C ARG A 157 -18.32 0.65 7.09
N VAL A 158 -17.78 0.48 5.88
CA VAL A 158 -17.11 1.52 5.08
C VAL A 158 -17.97 1.95 3.88
N LEU A 159 -18.96 1.13 3.50
CA LEU A 159 -20.02 1.53 2.59
C LEU A 159 -20.85 2.64 3.25
N LYS A 160 -20.96 3.78 2.59
CA LYS A 160 -21.89 4.86 2.95
C LYS A 160 -23.28 4.54 2.41
#